data_AF-A0A2S8EQ63-F1
#
_entry.id   AF-A0A2S8EQ63-F1
#
_cell.length_a   1.000
_cell.length_b   1.000
_cell.length_c   1.000
_cell.angle_alpha   90.00
_cell.angle_beta   90.00
_cell.angle_gamma   90.00
#
_symmetry.space_group_name_H-M   'P 1'
#
loop_
_entity.id
_entity.type
_entity.pdbx_description
1 polymer ?
#
loop_
_entity_poly.entity_id
_entity_poly.type
_entity_poly.pdbx_seq_one_letter_code
_entity_poly.pdbx_strand_id
1 'polypeptide(L)' 'MFLSVFEVFKIGVGPSSSHTMGPMVAGARFVEMLRASPFRVHGLRAVLHGSLAFTGVGHASDRATILGLAGV' A
#
# COMPACT_ATOMS: atom_id res chain seq x y z
N MET A 1 -22.32 -10.68 6.61
CA MET A 1 -21.36 -9.85 5.88
C MET A 1 -22.16 -8.82 5.08
N PHE A 2 -22.01 -7.54 5.35
CA PHE A 2 -22.70 -6.47 4.61
C PHE A 2 -21.72 -5.86 3.61
N LEU A 3 -22.13 -5.74 2.34
CA LEU A 3 -21.33 -5.12 1.30
C LEU A 3 -21.92 -3.74 0.97
N SER A 4 -21.14 -2.69 1.15
CA SER A 4 -21.56 -1.33 0.81
C SER A 4 -21.26 -1.03 -0.67
N VAL A 5 -22.04 -0.17 -1.31
CA VAL A 5 -21.71 0.35 -2.65
C VAL A 5 -20.35 1.05 -2.67
N PHE A 6 -19.96 1.70 -1.56
CA PHE A 6 -18.66 2.34 -1.39
C PHE A 6 -17.49 1.34 -1.26
N GLU A 7 -17.79 0.06 -0.96
CA GLU A 7 -16.79 -1.00 -0.99
C GLU A 7 -16.46 -1.44 -2.42
N VAL A 8 -17.44 -1.32 -3.33
CA VAL A 8 -17.34 -1.70 -4.74
C VAL A 8 -16.77 -0.55 -5.58
N PHE A 9 -17.25 0.67 -5.34
CA PHE A 9 -16.83 1.87 -6.07
C PHE A 9 -15.97 2.77 -5.18
N LYS A 10 -14.65 2.63 -5.32
CA LYS A 10 -13.64 3.39 -4.56
C LYS A 10 -12.90 4.34 -5.49
N ILE A 11 -12.73 5.58 -5.04
CA ILE A 11 -11.80 6.52 -5.68
C ILE A 11 -10.37 6.06 -5.34
N GLY A 12 -9.51 6.02 -6.35
CA GLY A 12 -8.14 5.55 -6.20
C GLY A 12 -7.25 5.93 -7.37
N VAL A 13 -6.00 5.50 -7.30
CA VAL A 13 -4.97 5.75 -8.31
C VAL A 13 -4.71 4.46 -9.09
N GLY A 14 -4.72 4.57 -10.42
CA GLY A 14 -4.41 3.46 -11.32
C GLY A 14 -2.90 3.16 -11.43
N PRO A 15 -2.52 2.08 -12.13
CA PRO A 15 -3.35 1.29 -13.04
C PRO A 15 -4.12 0.13 -12.39
N SER A 16 -3.81 -0.28 -11.15
CA SER A 16 -4.37 -1.52 -10.57
C SER A 16 -4.82 -1.36 -9.13
N SER A 17 -6.03 -1.81 -8.82
CA SER A 17 -6.51 -1.85 -7.43
C SER A 17 -5.67 -2.79 -6.55
N SER A 18 -5.23 -3.93 -7.09
CA SER A 18 -4.48 -4.93 -6.32
C SER A 18 -2.99 -4.66 -6.24
N HIS A 19 -2.40 -4.09 -7.30
CA HIS A 19 -0.95 -3.89 -7.41
C HIS A 19 -0.53 -2.42 -7.23
N THR A 20 -1.45 -1.46 -7.27
CA THR A 20 -1.15 -0.04 -7.01
C THR A 20 -1.81 0.41 -5.71
N MET A 21 -3.14 0.42 -5.64
CA MET A 21 -3.87 0.89 -4.45
C MET A 21 -3.59 0.01 -3.23
N GLY A 22 -3.62 -1.32 -3.38
CA GLY A 22 -3.35 -2.27 -2.30
C GLY A 22 -2.03 -1.99 -1.58
N PRO A 23 -0.88 -1.99 -2.29
CA PRO A 23 0.41 -1.70 -1.68
C PRO A 23 0.54 -0.29 -1.10
N MET A 24 -0.06 0.73 -1.72
CA MET A 24 -0.08 2.09 -1.18
C MET A 24 -0.83 2.17 0.16
N VAL A 25 -2.05 1.63 0.20
CA VAL A 25 -2.86 1.57 1.43
C VAL A 25 -2.16 0.73 2.50
N ALA A 26 -1.50 -0.37 2.14
CA ALA A 26 -0.73 -1.18 3.07
C ALA A 26 0.45 -0.40 3.67
N GLY A 27 1.19 0.35 2.85
CA GLY A 27 2.27 1.22 3.29
C GLY A 27 1.79 2.30 4.27
N ALA A 28 0.71 3.00 3.95
CA ALA A 28 0.15 4.04 4.81
C ALA A 28 -0.31 3.47 6.17
N ARG A 29 -0.99 2.32 6.16
CA ARG A 29 -1.40 1.63 7.39
C ARG A 29 -0.20 1.20 8.23
N PHE A 30 0.87 0.72 7.59
CA PHE A 30 2.09 0.34 8.29
C PHE A 30 2.75 1.53 8.99
N VAL A 31 2.82 2.69 8.33
CA VAL A 31 3.35 3.92 8.93
C VAL A 31 2.51 4.37 10.12
N GLU A 32 1.17 4.31 10.04
CA GLU A 32 0.30 4.64 11.17
C GLU A 32 0.54 3.71 12.37
N MET A 33 0.70 2.40 12.13
CA MET A 33 1.06 1.46 13.19
C MET A 33 2.43 1.79 13.81
N LEU A 34 3.41 2.21 13.00
CA LEU A 34 4.72 2.63 13.49
C LEU A 34 4.65 3.94 14.30
N ARG A 35 3.81 4.90 13.92
CA ARG A 35 3.60 6.15 14.66
C ARG A 35 3.01 5.91 16.05
N ALA A 36 2.17 4.89 16.18
CA ALA A 36 1.59 4.46 17.45
C ALA A 36 2.54 3.57 18.30
N SER A 37 3.71 3.22 17.77
CA SER A 37 4.65 2.33 18.45
C SER A 37 5.41 3.03 19.60
N PRO A 38 5.75 2.32 20.69
CA PRO A 38 6.55 2.87 21.79
C PRO A 38 8.05 3.03 21.46
N PHE A 39 8.52 2.53 20.31
CA PHE A 39 9.94 2.62 19.93
C PHE A 39 10.21 3.68 18.86
N ARG A 40 11.42 4.24 18.88
CA ARG A 40 11.89 5.18 17.86
C ARG A 40 12.33 4.44 16.60
N VAL A 41 11.69 4.73 15.47
CA VAL A 41 11.99 4.12 14.17
C VAL A 41 13.23 4.78 13.55
N HIS A 42 14.22 3.98 13.15
CA HIS A 42 15.45 4.45 12.48
C HIS A 42 15.46 4.21 10.97
N GLY A 43 14.59 3.34 10.48
CA GLY A 43 14.49 2.99 9.06
C GLY A 43 13.40 1.96 8.82
N LEU A 44 13.06 1.75 7.56
CA LEU A 44 12.05 0.79 7.12
C LEU A 44 12.53 0.07 5.86
N ARG A 45 11.97 -1.12 5.62
CA ARG A 45 12.21 -1.91 4.41
C ARG A 45 10.91 -2.58 3.99
N ALA A 46 10.60 -2.49 2.70
CA ALA A 46 9.53 -3.26 2.07
C ALA A 46 10.14 -4.27 1.09
N VAL A 47 9.53 -5.46 1.01
CA VAL A 47 9.89 -6.50 0.05
C VAL A 47 8.59 -6.98 -0.59
N LEU A 48 8.53 -6.95 -1.92
CA LEU A 48 7.42 -7.48 -2.68
C LEU A 48 7.68 -8.95 -2.99
N HIS A 49 6.65 -9.79 -2.94
CA HIS A 49 6.75 -11.23 -3.17
C HIS A 49 5.74 -11.71 -4.22
N GLY A 50 6.01 -12.87 -4.82
CA GLY A 50 5.07 -13.55 -5.73
C GLY A 50 4.65 -12.69 -6.93
N SER A 51 3.36 -12.71 -7.26
CA SER A 51 2.78 -11.95 -8.38
C SER A 51 2.96 -10.44 -8.24
N LEU A 52 2.96 -9.93 -7.00
CA LEU A 52 3.16 -8.51 -6.70
C LEU A 52 4.56 -8.03 -7.08
N ALA A 53 5.57 -8.89 -6.87
CA ALA A 53 6.93 -8.62 -7.35
C ALA A 53 7.03 -8.82 -8.85
N PHE A 54 6.49 -9.91 -9.37
CA PHE A 54 6.64 -10.32 -10.77
C PHE A 54 6.07 -9.29 -11.75
N THR A 55 4.93 -8.69 -11.43
CA THR A 55 4.29 -7.68 -12.30
C THR A 55 4.40 -6.26 -11.76
N GLY A 56 5.21 -6.05 -10.71
CA GLY A 56 5.21 -4.82 -9.94
C GLY A 56 5.60 -3.58 -10.74
N VAL A 57 6.58 -3.71 -11.63
CA VAL A 57 7.05 -2.60 -12.48
C VAL A 57 5.94 -2.10 -13.41
N GLY A 58 5.20 -3.01 -14.06
CA GLY A 58 4.11 -2.65 -14.97
C GLY A 58 2.91 -2.01 -14.26
N HIS A 59 2.76 -2.26 -12.96
CA HIS A 59 1.69 -1.70 -12.13
C HIS A 59 2.14 -0.57 -11.20
N ALA A 60 3.40 -0.15 -11.30
CA ALA A 60 4.03 0.83 -10.41
C ALA A 60 3.90 0.48 -8.91
N SER A 61 3.93 -0.80 -8.56
CA SER A 61 3.78 -1.29 -7.18
C SER A 61 4.85 -0.73 -6.26
N ASP A 62 6.08 -0.61 -6.76
CA ASP A 62 7.22 -0.02 -6.04
C ASP A 62 6.94 1.44 -5.66
N ARG A 63 6.51 2.26 -6.62
CA ARG A 63 6.16 3.67 -6.40
C ARG A 63 4.98 3.80 -5.47
N ALA A 64 3.95 2.97 -5.66
CA ALA A 64 2.77 2.96 -4.81
C ALA A 64 3.11 2.60 -3.36
N THR A 65 3.96 1.59 -3.15
CA THR A 65 4.48 1.24 -1.83
C THR A 65 5.28 2.38 -1.21
N ILE A 66 6.17 3.05 -1.97
CA ILE A 66 6.94 4.19 -1.48
C ILE A 66 6.02 5.35 -1.08
N LEU A 67 5.02 5.69 -1.89
CA LEU A 67 4.06 6.76 -1.59
C LEU A 67 3.27 6.46 -0.31
N GLY A 68 2.78 5.24 -0.16
CA GLY A 68 2.12 4.81 1.06
C GLY A 68 3.02 4.92 2.30
N LEU A 69 4.29 4.49 2.17
CA LEU A 69 5.28 4.60 3.25
C LEU A 69 5.72 6.05 3.54
N ALA A 70 5.52 6.97 2.60
CA ALA A 70 5.71 8.40 2.80
C ALA A 70 4.50 9.07 3.48
N GLY A 71 3.39 8.35 3.68
CA GLY A 71 2.17 8.85 4.31
C GLY A 71 1.21 9.55 3.36
N VAL A 72 1.32 9.27 2.05
CA VAL A 72 0.35 9.67 1.01
C VAL A 72 -0.68 8.57 0.84
#